data_AF-A0A172Z1A5-F1
#
_entry.id   AF-A0A172Z1A5-F1
#
_cell.length_a   1.000
_cell.length_b   1.000
_cell.length_c   1.000
_cell.angle_alpha   90.00
_cell.angle_beta   90.00
_cell.angle_gamma   90.00
#
_symmetry.space_group_name_H-M   'P 1'
#
loop_
_entity.id
_entity.type
_entity.pdbx_description
1 polymer ?
#
loop_
_entity_poly.entity_id
_entity_poly.type
_entity_poly.pdbx_seq_one_letter_code
_entity_poly.pdbx_strand_id
1 'polypeptide(L)'
;MTGKKHDWETTSANEPDPRFYVVGGGIAAMAAAAFMIRDGDVIGSNITLFEQRDAPGGSLDGAGSAQEGYVLRGGRMFESKYVCTMELFASIPTLDGTTTVTQETLAWNERMHTSSKSRLARNGVRETAPAFGLTESDILTIERMAIESEETLGRTTIADQFSVSFFQTQFWLMWCTTFAFQPWHSAVEFRRYILRFAHMVAGFNRLEGIMRTVYNQYDSLVRPLHKWLVDRGVVFQLGSCVTDMQLHEQGGSKCVKRIFYECNGEQACVEVGVRDYVLVTLGSMTEASSLGGMDKAPNLQGKAIEGAWALWETLAKGRPEFGQPHAFSSHIDATKWVSFTTTLSDPVFLRRIVEFTGNVPGEGGLITFPDSNWLMSIVVPFQPHFIDQPEEITVFWGYGLHVDAPGNFVNIPMSACTGREIMTELLGHLQFSSDSQSILNSAICIPCMMPFITSQFMPREPGDRPQVLPEGYKNLAFIGQFCELPNDVVFTVEYSIRTAQCAVSSLLGLKRHPPKVYKGATDPRVLFKAFKALHDIGN
;
A
#
# COMPACT_ATOMS: atom_id res chain seq x y z
N MET A 1 6.85 -66.16 -0.21
CA MET A 1 5.45 -66.27 0.26
C MET A 1 5.53 -66.46 1.77
N THR A 2 5.04 -65.61 2.66
CA THR A 2 4.06 -64.51 2.62
C THR A 2 4.46 -63.50 3.70
N GLY A 3 4.55 -62.22 3.30
CA GLY A 3 4.92 -61.11 4.18
C GLY A 3 3.78 -60.72 5.13
N LYS A 4 4.18 -60.22 6.31
CA LYS A 4 3.32 -59.47 7.22
C LYS A 4 2.96 -58.14 6.55
N LYS A 5 1.68 -57.93 6.24
CA LYS A 5 1.15 -56.61 5.92
C LYS A 5 1.20 -55.75 7.17
N HIS A 6 1.86 -54.60 7.09
CA HIS A 6 1.62 -53.48 7.99
C HIS A 6 0.30 -52.84 7.59
N ASP A 7 -0.63 -52.80 8.54
CA ASP A 7 -1.82 -51.96 8.47
C ASP A 7 -1.36 -50.51 8.54
N TRP A 8 -1.51 -49.79 7.43
CA TRP A 8 -1.41 -48.34 7.41
C TRP A 8 -2.75 -47.75 7.85
N GLU A 9 -2.62 -46.75 8.70
CA GLU A 9 -3.63 -46.01 9.42
C GLU A 9 -4.83 -45.64 8.55
N THR A 10 -5.99 -46.09 9.00
CA THR A 10 -7.27 -45.39 8.82
C THR A 10 -7.12 -43.96 9.31
N THR A 11 -7.04 -42.99 8.40
CA THR A 11 -7.37 -41.60 8.72
C THR A 11 -8.80 -41.58 9.26
N SER A 12 -8.97 -41.11 10.49
CA SER A 12 -10.27 -41.07 11.16
C SER A 12 -11.24 -40.16 10.39
N ALA A 13 -12.22 -40.76 9.72
CA ALA A 13 -13.26 -40.08 8.93
C ALA A 13 -14.28 -39.29 9.78
N ASN A 14 -13.92 -38.82 10.97
CA ASN A 14 -14.84 -38.24 11.96
C ASN A 14 -14.32 -36.96 12.65
N GLU A 15 -13.18 -36.41 12.25
CA GLU A 15 -12.74 -35.12 12.77
C GLU A 15 -13.21 -33.99 11.85
N PRO A 16 -13.82 -32.91 12.38
CA PRO A 16 -14.26 -31.79 11.58
C PRO A 16 -13.08 -31.12 10.88
N ASP A 17 -13.31 -30.63 9.66
CA ASP A 17 -12.31 -29.90 8.89
C ASP A 17 -11.81 -28.66 9.64
N PRO A 18 -10.53 -28.28 9.49
CA PRO A 18 -9.95 -27.13 10.17
C PRO A 18 -10.65 -25.83 9.77
N ARG A 19 -10.83 -24.93 10.74
CA ARG A 19 -11.31 -23.56 10.50
C ARG A 19 -10.16 -22.57 10.42
N PHE A 20 -10.39 -21.49 9.67
CA PHE A 20 -9.42 -20.43 9.44
C PHE A 20 -10.06 -19.10 9.79
N TYR A 21 -9.45 -18.40 10.75
CA TYR A 21 -9.89 -17.09 11.20
C TYR A 21 -8.87 -16.05 10.76
N VAL A 22 -9.30 -15.04 10.02
CA VAL A 22 -8.42 -14.03 9.46
C VAL A 22 -8.86 -12.66 9.96
N VAL A 23 -7.97 -11.92 10.59
CA VAL A 23 -8.25 -10.58 11.14
C VAL A 23 -7.89 -9.50 10.12
N GLY A 24 -8.89 -8.69 9.79
CA GLY A 24 -8.90 -7.68 8.73
C GLY A 24 -9.57 -8.17 7.45
N GLY A 25 -10.13 -7.23 6.67
CA GLY A 25 -10.68 -7.44 5.33
C GLY A 25 -9.86 -6.78 4.23
N GLY A 26 -8.60 -6.42 4.52
CA GLY A 26 -7.65 -5.86 3.55
C GLY A 26 -7.08 -6.89 2.57
N ILE A 27 -6.25 -6.43 1.63
CA ILE A 27 -5.69 -7.29 0.57
C ILE A 27 -4.86 -8.47 1.09
N ALA A 28 -4.13 -8.30 2.20
CA ALA A 28 -3.38 -9.41 2.82
C ALA A 28 -4.32 -10.53 3.26
N ALA A 29 -5.39 -10.19 3.98
CA ALA A 29 -6.38 -11.14 4.48
C ALA A 29 -7.13 -11.86 3.35
N MET A 30 -7.61 -11.12 2.35
CA MET A 30 -8.31 -11.70 1.21
C MET A 30 -7.36 -12.58 0.36
N ALA A 31 -6.10 -12.18 0.19
CA ALA A 31 -5.10 -12.99 -0.50
C ALA A 31 -4.84 -14.30 0.27
N ALA A 32 -4.76 -14.25 1.60
CA ALA A 32 -4.58 -15.45 2.42
C ALA A 32 -5.74 -16.43 2.21
N ALA A 33 -6.99 -15.95 2.28
CA ALA A 33 -8.17 -16.77 2.01
C ALA A 33 -8.15 -17.37 0.59
N ALA A 34 -7.70 -16.61 -0.40
CA ALA A 34 -7.58 -17.10 -1.77
C ALA A 34 -6.52 -18.19 -1.91
N PHE A 35 -5.36 -18.04 -1.29
CA PHE A 35 -4.33 -19.09 -1.29
C PHE A 35 -4.77 -20.33 -0.50
N MET A 36 -5.50 -20.18 0.61
CA MET A 36 -6.06 -21.31 1.35
C MET A 36 -6.98 -22.15 0.46
N ILE A 37 -7.88 -21.51 -0.29
CA ILE A 37 -8.79 -22.22 -1.19
C ILE A 37 -8.03 -22.79 -2.39
N ARG A 38 -7.25 -21.96 -3.08
CA ARG A 38 -6.65 -22.29 -4.38
C ARG A 38 -5.49 -23.28 -4.27
N ASP A 39 -4.63 -23.08 -3.27
CA ASP A 39 -3.38 -23.83 -3.13
C ASP A 39 -3.44 -24.83 -1.96
N GLY A 40 -4.35 -24.63 -1.00
CA GLY A 40 -4.52 -25.47 0.19
C GLY A 40 -5.78 -26.33 0.22
N ASP A 41 -6.61 -26.29 -0.84
CA ASP A 41 -7.87 -27.02 -0.97
C ASP A 41 -8.84 -26.83 0.22
N VAL A 42 -8.75 -25.66 0.89
CA VAL A 42 -9.63 -25.32 2.01
C VAL A 42 -11.02 -24.96 1.50
N ILE A 43 -12.04 -25.56 2.12
CA ILE A 43 -13.45 -25.22 1.85
C ILE A 43 -13.72 -23.78 2.32
N GLY A 44 -14.22 -22.92 1.43
CA GLY A 44 -14.38 -21.49 1.75
C GLY A 44 -15.26 -21.21 2.97
N SER A 45 -16.30 -22.02 3.22
CA SER A 45 -17.15 -21.90 4.42
C SER A 45 -16.43 -22.15 5.75
N ASN A 46 -15.21 -22.69 5.71
CA ASN A 46 -14.36 -22.83 6.89
C ASN A 46 -13.46 -21.61 7.12
N ILE A 47 -13.51 -20.60 6.26
CA ILE A 47 -12.71 -19.38 6.34
C ILE A 47 -13.62 -18.22 6.75
N THR A 48 -13.27 -17.54 7.84
CA THR A 48 -13.96 -16.34 8.34
C THR A 48 -13.00 -15.17 8.44
N LEU A 49 -13.33 -14.07 7.75
CA LEU A 49 -12.62 -12.79 7.83
C LEU A 49 -13.38 -11.84 8.75
N PHE A 50 -12.72 -11.33 9.79
CA PHE A 50 -13.27 -10.29 10.68
C PHE A 50 -12.83 -8.92 10.20
N GLU A 51 -13.76 -8.08 9.76
CA GLU A 51 -13.48 -6.73 9.27
C GLU A 51 -14.25 -5.73 10.11
N GLN A 52 -13.54 -4.75 10.67
CA GLN A 52 -14.11 -3.73 11.54
C GLN A 52 -15.09 -2.82 10.80
N ARG A 53 -14.86 -2.55 9.51
CA ARG A 53 -15.73 -1.71 8.69
C ARG A 53 -16.88 -2.50 8.06
N ASP A 54 -17.81 -1.76 7.47
CA ASP A 54 -18.95 -2.32 6.72
C ASP A 54 -18.58 -2.78 5.30
N ALA A 55 -17.30 -2.67 4.91
CA ALA A 55 -16.83 -3.08 3.59
C ALA A 55 -15.35 -3.50 3.61
N PRO A 56 -14.99 -4.57 2.87
CA PRO A 56 -13.60 -5.03 2.75
C PRO A 56 -12.75 -4.04 1.94
N GLY A 57 -11.46 -4.35 1.78
CA GLY A 57 -10.50 -3.64 0.95
C GLY A 57 -9.38 -2.95 1.73
N GLY A 58 -9.62 -2.60 3.01
CA GLY A 58 -8.63 -1.92 3.84
C GLY A 58 -8.10 -0.67 3.13
N SER A 59 -6.78 -0.56 2.98
CA SER A 59 -6.10 0.57 2.31
C SER A 59 -6.19 0.56 0.77
N LEU A 60 -6.90 -0.40 0.16
CA LEU A 60 -7.25 -0.39 -1.27
C LEU A 60 -8.71 0.02 -1.46
N ASP A 61 -9.12 1.06 -0.75
CA ASP A 61 -10.48 1.62 -0.81
C ASP A 61 -10.72 2.44 -2.08
N GLY A 62 -12.00 2.60 -2.37
CA GLY A 62 -12.57 3.49 -3.38
C GLY A 62 -14.07 3.57 -3.10
N ALA A 63 -14.59 4.79 -2.96
CA ALA A 63 -15.98 5.02 -2.57
C ALA A 63 -16.49 6.36 -3.11
N GLY A 64 -17.76 6.65 -2.85
CA GLY A 64 -18.42 7.90 -3.23
C GLY A 64 -19.13 7.80 -4.57
N SER A 65 -19.55 8.96 -5.07
CA SER A 65 -20.36 9.09 -6.28
C SER A 65 -20.05 10.40 -7.01
N ALA A 66 -20.58 10.56 -8.23
CA ALA A 66 -20.49 11.82 -8.96
C ALA A 66 -21.16 12.99 -8.21
N GLN A 67 -22.21 12.72 -7.42
CA GLN A 67 -22.99 13.75 -6.73
C GLN A 67 -22.37 14.16 -5.39
N GLU A 68 -21.84 13.20 -4.63
CA GLU A 68 -21.26 13.45 -3.30
C GLU A 68 -19.74 13.66 -3.34
N GLY A 69 -19.12 13.31 -4.46
CA GLY A 69 -17.67 13.26 -4.65
C GLY A 69 -17.12 11.86 -4.40
N TYR A 70 -16.19 11.45 -5.25
CA TYR A 70 -15.42 10.23 -5.09
C TYR A 70 -14.28 10.40 -4.09
N VAL A 71 -13.88 9.31 -3.44
CA VAL A 71 -12.80 9.27 -2.46
C VAL A 71 -11.87 8.09 -2.71
N LEU A 72 -10.57 8.39 -2.73
CA LEU A 72 -9.47 7.44 -2.67
C LEU A 72 -8.45 7.93 -1.63
N ARG A 73 -8.16 7.13 -0.60
CA ARG A 73 -7.10 7.47 0.35
C ARG A 73 -5.70 7.40 -0.25
N GLY A 74 -5.51 6.66 -1.34
CA GLY A 74 -4.27 6.72 -2.09
C GLY A 74 -4.28 5.92 -3.37
N GLY A 75 -3.56 6.42 -4.38
CA GLY A 75 -3.26 5.64 -5.58
C GLY A 75 -2.23 4.55 -5.29
N ARG A 76 -2.27 3.46 -6.07
CA ARG A 76 -1.22 2.43 -6.07
C ARG A 76 -0.53 2.35 -7.43
N MET A 77 0.75 2.03 -7.36
CA MET A 77 1.59 1.73 -8.52
C MET A 77 1.93 0.24 -8.49
N PHE A 78 1.94 -0.36 -9.68
CA PHE A 78 2.37 -1.73 -9.89
C PHE A 78 3.61 -1.72 -10.78
N GLU A 79 4.31 -2.84 -10.86
CA GLU A 79 5.39 -3.05 -11.80
C GLU A 79 5.50 -4.54 -12.15
N SER A 80 6.17 -4.85 -13.26
CA SER A 80 6.19 -6.19 -13.86
C SER A 80 6.74 -7.31 -12.97
N LYS A 81 7.46 -6.99 -11.90
CA LYS A 81 8.07 -7.90 -10.92
C LYS A 81 7.27 -8.00 -9.62
N TYR A 82 6.03 -7.49 -9.55
CA TYR A 82 5.06 -7.82 -8.51
C TYR A 82 4.47 -9.21 -8.78
N VAL A 83 5.34 -10.22 -8.73
CA VAL A 83 5.07 -11.58 -9.20
C VAL A 83 4.02 -12.30 -8.36
N CYS A 84 3.99 -12.10 -7.03
CA CYS A 84 2.95 -12.73 -6.19
C CYS A 84 1.59 -12.11 -6.48
N THR A 85 1.56 -10.79 -6.70
CA THR A 85 0.35 -10.06 -7.07
C THR A 85 -0.21 -10.60 -8.39
N MET A 86 0.62 -10.63 -9.44
CA MET A 86 0.20 -11.13 -10.76
C MET A 86 -0.17 -12.63 -10.72
N GLU A 87 0.51 -13.44 -9.91
CA GLU A 87 0.19 -14.86 -9.74
C GLU A 87 -1.12 -15.10 -9.00
N LEU A 88 -1.44 -14.30 -7.98
CA LEU A 88 -2.75 -14.36 -7.31
C LEU A 88 -3.87 -14.05 -8.31
N PHE A 89 -3.78 -12.87 -8.95
CA PHE A 89 -4.82 -12.35 -9.82
C PHE A 89 -4.92 -13.07 -11.17
N ALA A 90 -3.97 -13.94 -11.53
CA ALA A 90 -4.08 -14.84 -12.67
C ALA A 90 -5.15 -15.94 -12.47
N SER A 91 -5.62 -16.12 -11.23
CA SER A 91 -6.71 -17.05 -10.88
C SER A 91 -8.02 -16.36 -10.51
N ILE A 92 -8.05 -15.02 -10.52
CA ILE A 92 -9.21 -14.22 -10.14
C ILE A 92 -9.80 -13.60 -11.42
N PRO A 93 -11.04 -13.97 -11.80
CA PRO A 93 -11.74 -13.35 -12.92
C PRO A 93 -12.01 -11.87 -12.67
N THR A 94 -12.09 -11.07 -13.74
CA THR A 94 -12.66 -9.72 -13.69
C THR A 94 -14.14 -9.77 -13.26
N LEU A 95 -14.72 -8.62 -12.86
CA LEU A 95 -16.11 -8.58 -12.37
C LEU A 95 -17.15 -9.06 -13.39
N ASP A 96 -16.89 -8.83 -14.68
CA ASP A 96 -17.71 -9.31 -15.79
C ASP A 96 -17.41 -10.78 -16.19
N GLY A 97 -16.35 -11.37 -15.62
CA GLY A 97 -15.91 -12.74 -15.88
C GLY A 97 -15.31 -12.99 -17.26
N THR A 98 -15.00 -11.94 -18.05
CA THR A 98 -14.53 -12.09 -19.43
C THR A 98 -13.06 -12.52 -19.52
N THR A 99 -12.25 -12.18 -18.52
CA THR A 99 -10.83 -12.50 -18.44
C THR A 99 -10.37 -12.60 -16.98
N THR A 100 -9.07 -12.75 -16.73
CA THR A 100 -8.50 -12.63 -15.38
C THR A 100 -8.00 -11.22 -15.12
N VAL A 101 -8.01 -10.80 -13.86
CA VAL A 101 -7.51 -9.47 -13.46
C VAL A 101 -6.05 -9.26 -13.89
N THR A 102 -5.22 -10.30 -13.85
CA THR A 102 -3.84 -10.23 -14.37
C THR A 102 -3.79 -10.00 -15.88
N GLN A 103 -4.59 -10.72 -16.66
CA GLN A 103 -4.63 -10.54 -18.12
C GLN A 103 -5.15 -9.15 -18.49
N GLU A 104 -6.21 -8.67 -17.83
CA GLU A 104 -6.72 -7.31 -18.02
C GLU A 104 -5.63 -6.27 -17.70
N THR A 105 -4.97 -6.40 -16.55
CA THR A 105 -3.91 -5.48 -16.13
C THR A 105 -2.74 -5.49 -17.12
N LEU A 106 -2.28 -6.65 -17.57
CA LEU A 106 -1.18 -6.72 -18.54
C LEU A 106 -1.58 -6.11 -19.89
N ALA A 107 -2.74 -6.50 -20.44
CA ALA A 107 -3.23 -5.97 -21.71
C ALA A 107 -3.47 -4.46 -21.66
N TRP A 108 -3.91 -3.94 -20.51
CA TRP A 108 -4.05 -2.51 -20.28
C TRP A 108 -2.72 -1.77 -20.38
N ASN A 109 -1.66 -2.29 -19.75
CA ASN A 109 -0.34 -1.65 -19.76
C ASN A 109 0.46 -1.87 -21.06
N GLU A 110 0.03 -2.81 -21.91
CA GLU A 110 0.49 -2.90 -23.30
C GLU A 110 -0.12 -1.80 -24.20
N ARG A 111 -1.28 -1.25 -23.84
CA ARG A 111 -1.93 -0.15 -24.57
C ARG A 111 -1.60 1.22 -23.97
N MET A 112 -1.68 1.34 -22.65
CA MET A 112 -1.47 2.55 -21.89
C MET A 112 -0.09 2.52 -21.23
N HIS A 113 0.92 2.97 -21.97
CA HIS A 113 2.28 3.00 -21.46
C HIS A 113 2.50 4.23 -20.56
N THR A 114 2.89 3.98 -19.31
CA THR A 114 3.29 5.08 -18.41
C THR A 114 4.60 5.69 -18.91
N SER A 115 4.57 6.98 -19.25
CA SER A 115 5.73 7.80 -19.51
C SER A 115 5.36 9.27 -19.30
N SER A 116 5.80 9.83 -18.17
CA SER A 116 5.53 11.21 -17.81
C SER A 116 6.16 12.18 -18.80
N LYS A 117 5.38 13.18 -19.20
CA LYS A 117 5.85 14.36 -19.94
C LYS A 117 5.94 15.59 -19.05
N SER A 118 5.59 15.46 -17.77
CA SER A 118 5.55 16.54 -16.79
C SER A 118 5.82 15.99 -15.40
N ARG A 119 6.95 15.29 -15.22
CA ARG A 119 7.28 14.64 -13.95
C ARG A 119 7.36 15.65 -12.81
N LEU A 120 7.92 16.82 -13.10
CA LEU A 120 7.94 17.99 -12.23
C LEU A 120 7.28 19.18 -12.94
N ALA A 121 6.79 20.13 -12.15
CA ALA A 121 6.23 21.39 -12.64
C ALA A 121 6.61 22.54 -11.71
N ARG A 122 7.10 23.65 -12.27
CA ARG A 122 7.49 24.86 -11.53
C ARG A 122 6.95 26.08 -12.25
N ASN A 123 6.33 27.00 -11.50
CA ASN A 123 5.87 28.29 -12.00
C ASN A 123 5.09 28.20 -13.33
N GLY A 124 4.13 27.27 -13.44
CA GLY A 124 3.35 27.08 -14.67
C GLY A 124 4.15 26.51 -15.86
N VAL A 125 5.32 25.90 -15.63
CA VAL A 125 6.14 25.25 -16.65
C VAL A 125 6.36 23.78 -16.29
N ARG A 126 6.14 22.89 -17.27
CA ARG A 126 6.40 21.46 -17.12
C ARG A 126 7.86 21.09 -17.34
N GLU A 127 8.31 20.05 -16.64
CA GLU A 127 9.61 19.40 -16.83
C GLU A 127 9.41 17.91 -17.12
N THR A 128 9.79 17.48 -18.32
CA THR A 128 9.48 16.11 -18.81
C THR A 128 10.36 15.03 -18.21
N ALA A 129 11.67 15.23 -18.23
CA ALA A 129 12.66 14.24 -17.84
C ALA A 129 13.80 14.96 -17.10
N PRO A 130 13.55 15.47 -15.88
CA PRO A 130 14.59 16.15 -15.12
C PRO A 130 15.78 15.21 -14.90
N ALA A 131 16.98 15.72 -15.13
CA ALA A 131 18.22 15.05 -14.74
C ALA A 131 18.21 14.80 -13.23
N PHE A 132 18.90 13.77 -12.76
CA PHE A 132 18.89 13.43 -11.34
C PHE A 132 19.60 14.47 -10.47
N GLY A 133 20.66 15.08 -11.00
CA GLY A 133 21.39 16.13 -10.30
C GLY A 133 22.07 15.63 -9.03
N LEU A 134 22.46 14.35 -9.02
CA LEU A 134 23.25 13.76 -7.95
C LEU A 134 24.71 14.19 -8.08
N THR A 135 25.39 14.43 -6.96
CA THR A 135 26.84 14.56 -6.93
C THR A 135 27.50 13.18 -6.86
N GLU A 136 28.78 13.09 -7.20
CA GLU A 136 29.56 11.85 -7.01
C GLU A 136 29.51 11.36 -5.55
N SER A 137 29.48 12.27 -4.57
CA SER A 137 29.35 11.90 -3.16
C SER A 137 27.99 11.27 -2.85
N ASP A 138 26.92 11.73 -3.49
CA ASP A 138 25.58 11.17 -3.31
C ASP A 138 25.51 9.77 -3.92
N ILE A 139 26.07 9.59 -5.11
CA ILE A 139 26.11 8.30 -5.80
C ILE A 139 26.91 7.28 -5.00
N LEU A 140 28.11 7.63 -4.54
CA LEU A 140 28.93 6.76 -3.68
C LEU A 140 28.21 6.39 -2.37
N THR A 141 27.38 7.29 -1.84
CA THR A 141 26.55 7.00 -0.66
C THR A 141 25.44 5.99 -1.00
N ILE A 142 24.74 6.15 -2.12
CA ILE A 142 23.73 5.19 -2.61
C ILE A 142 24.37 3.80 -2.81
N GLU A 143 25.54 3.75 -3.45
CA GLU A 143 26.28 2.50 -3.69
C GLU A 143 26.76 1.85 -2.38
N ARG A 144 27.29 2.64 -1.44
CA ARG A 144 27.66 2.16 -0.10
C ARG A 144 26.46 1.51 0.58
N MET A 145 25.33 2.21 0.65
CA MET A 145 24.10 1.70 1.28
C MET A 145 23.61 0.40 0.62
N ALA A 146 23.72 0.27 -0.71
CA ALA A 146 23.34 -0.95 -1.42
C ALA A 146 24.17 -2.18 -1.00
N ILE A 147 25.42 -1.97 -0.57
CA ILE A 147 26.36 -3.04 -0.17
C ILE A 147 26.31 -3.29 1.35
N GLU A 148 26.07 -2.25 2.16
CA GLU A 148 25.99 -2.34 3.62
C GLU A 148 24.90 -3.32 4.08
N SER A 149 25.08 -3.87 5.28
CA SER A 149 24.09 -4.75 5.90
C SER A 149 22.95 -3.94 6.52
N GLU A 150 21.74 -4.52 6.61
CA GLU A 150 20.62 -3.87 7.32
C GLU A 150 20.92 -3.66 8.81
N GLU A 151 21.73 -4.54 9.41
CA GLU A 151 22.17 -4.44 10.81
C GLU A 151 23.06 -3.20 11.04
N THR A 152 23.96 -2.91 10.10
CA THR A 152 24.84 -1.72 10.17
C THR A 152 24.05 -0.42 10.06
N LEU A 153 23.00 -0.40 9.24
CA LEU A 153 22.12 0.77 9.13
C LEU A 153 21.23 0.94 10.36
N GLY A 154 20.78 -0.15 10.99
CA GLY A 154 20.03 -0.12 12.25
C GLY A 154 18.87 0.90 12.25
N ARG A 155 18.75 1.68 13.34
CA ARG A 155 17.75 2.77 13.48
C ARG A 155 18.14 4.10 12.82
N THR A 156 19.17 4.13 11.97
CA THR A 156 19.52 5.39 11.30
C THR A 156 18.44 5.80 10.31
N THR A 157 18.36 7.10 10.10
CA THR A 157 17.46 7.74 9.14
C THR A 157 18.17 7.95 7.80
N ILE A 158 17.41 8.25 6.74
CA ILE A 158 18.00 8.65 5.44
C ILE A 158 18.87 9.91 5.63
N ALA A 159 18.43 10.85 6.46
CA ALA A 159 19.16 12.08 6.79
C ALA A 159 20.52 11.83 7.49
N ASP A 160 20.67 10.72 8.22
CA ASP A 160 21.96 10.35 8.81
C ASP A 160 22.96 9.85 7.76
N GLN A 161 22.47 9.40 6.59
CA GLN A 161 23.31 8.80 5.55
C GLN A 161 23.79 9.80 4.51
N PHE A 162 23.03 10.87 4.27
CA PHE A 162 23.25 11.83 3.18
C PHE A 162 23.50 13.25 3.70
N SER A 163 24.20 14.05 2.88
CA SER A 163 24.33 15.48 3.11
C SER A 163 23.01 16.23 2.90
N VAL A 164 22.87 17.43 3.47
CA VAL A 164 21.64 18.25 3.30
C VAL A 164 21.35 18.56 1.83
N SER A 165 22.40 18.74 0.99
CA SER A 165 22.23 19.02 -0.44
C SER A 165 21.58 17.87 -1.22
N PHE A 166 21.72 16.61 -0.77
CA PHE A 166 21.04 15.47 -1.39
C PHE A 166 19.51 15.67 -1.44
N PHE A 167 18.94 16.22 -0.35
CA PHE A 167 17.51 16.46 -0.22
C PHE A 167 16.98 17.60 -1.09
N GLN A 168 17.86 18.29 -1.83
CA GLN A 168 17.52 19.32 -2.81
C GLN A 168 17.68 18.81 -4.26
N THR A 169 18.17 17.59 -4.45
CA THR A 169 18.34 16.98 -5.78
C THR A 169 17.01 16.62 -6.41
N GLN A 170 16.96 16.60 -7.74
CA GLN A 170 15.78 16.15 -8.47
C GLN A 170 15.55 14.66 -8.25
N PHE A 171 16.62 13.87 -8.08
CA PHE A 171 16.53 12.46 -7.67
C PHE A 171 15.71 12.32 -6.39
N TRP A 172 16.09 13.03 -5.31
CA TRP A 172 15.36 12.95 -4.05
C TRP A 172 13.92 13.40 -4.20
N LEU A 173 13.67 14.55 -4.86
CA LEU A 173 12.31 15.06 -5.09
C LEU A 173 11.43 14.05 -5.83
N MET A 174 11.97 13.38 -6.85
CA MET A 174 11.25 12.32 -7.54
C MET A 174 11.08 11.08 -6.68
N TRP A 175 12.09 10.70 -5.90
CA TRP A 175 12.06 9.50 -5.06
C TRP A 175 11.05 9.64 -3.92
N CYS A 176 11.15 10.72 -3.16
CA CYS A 176 10.29 10.99 -2.02
C CYS A 176 8.83 11.15 -2.44
N THR A 177 8.54 11.75 -3.59
CA THR A 177 7.16 11.86 -4.09
C THR A 177 6.65 10.61 -4.82
N THR A 178 7.52 9.71 -5.28
CA THR A 178 7.03 8.43 -5.83
C THR A 178 6.66 7.49 -4.70
N PHE A 179 7.44 7.48 -3.61
CA PHE A 179 7.32 6.48 -2.55
C PHE A 179 6.84 7.03 -1.20
N ALA A 180 6.59 8.34 -1.09
CA ALA A 180 6.23 9.03 0.15
C ALA A 180 7.30 8.93 1.27
N PHE A 181 8.58 8.84 0.89
CA PHE A 181 9.69 8.90 1.86
C PHE A 181 9.87 10.31 2.43
N GLN A 182 10.31 10.38 3.68
CA GLN A 182 10.75 11.59 4.37
C GLN A 182 12.21 11.43 4.81
N PRO A 183 12.96 12.53 5.02
CA PRO A 183 14.37 12.43 5.43
C PRO A 183 14.59 11.65 6.75
N TRP A 184 13.60 11.69 7.66
CA TRP A 184 13.64 10.99 8.95
C TRP A 184 13.17 9.53 8.88
N HIS A 185 12.78 9.02 7.71
CA HIS A 185 12.42 7.61 7.56
C HIS A 185 13.65 6.70 7.57
N SER A 186 13.40 5.40 7.76
CA SER A 186 14.40 4.34 7.89
C SER A 186 15.36 4.27 6.70
N ALA A 187 16.66 4.35 6.99
CA ALA A 187 17.71 4.06 6.01
C ALA A 187 17.63 2.60 5.49
N VAL A 188 17.19 1.65 6.32
CA VAL A 188 16.99 0.25 5.93
C VAL A 188 15.93 0.11 4.86
N GLU A 189 14.77 0.77 5.02
CA GLU A 189 13.72 0.72 4.01
C GLU A 189 14.15 1.43 2.72
N PHE A 190 14.81 2.59 2.83
CA PHE A 190 15.38 3.27 1.66
C PHE A 190 16.35 2.36 0.89
N ARG A 191 17.27 1.68 1.59
CA ARG A 191 18.17 0.68 1.00
C ARG A 191 17.40 -0.43 0.29
N ARG A 192 16.36 -1.00 0.93
CA ARG A 192 15.55 -2.06 0.32
C ARG A 192 14.91 -1.58 -0.98
N TYR A 193 14.42 -0.34 -1.06
CA TYR A 193 13.87 0.24 -2.28
C TYR A 193 14.91 0.40 -3.39
N ILE A 194 16.12 0.91 -3.07
CA ILE A 194 17.23 1.03 -4.04
C ILE A 194 17.53 -0.34 -4.66
N LEU A 195 17.65 -1.39 -3.84
CA LEU A 195 17.93 -2.74 -4.31
C LEU A 195 16.76 -3.36 -5.09
N ARG A 196 15.53 -3.21 -4.57
CA ARG A 196 14.31 -3.80 -5.12
C ARG A 196 13.94 -3.22 -6.47
N PHE A 197 14.19 -1.93 -6.68
CA PHE A 197 13.82 -1.19 -7.89
C PHE A 197 15.00 -0.73 -8.73
N ALA A 198 16.21 -1.29 -8.52
CA ALA A 198 17.40 -0.98 -9.32
C ALA A 198 17.17 -1.06 -10.85
N HIS A 199 16.29 -1.97 -11.29
CA HIS A 199 15.93 -2.17 -12.70
C HIS A 199 15.01 -1.08 -13.29
N MET A 200 14.44 -0.21 -12.45
CA MET A 200 13.57 0.89 -12.86
C MET A 200 14.28 2.25 -12.88
N VAL A 201 15.49 2.35 -12.28
CA VAL A 201 16.21 3.62 -12.12
C VAL A 201 16.38 4.37 -13.44
N ALA A 202 16.70 3.67 -14.53
CA ALA A 202 16.96 4.29 -15.83
C ALA A 202 15.77 5.03 -16.46
N GLY A 203 14.53 4.65 -16.12
CA GLY A 203 13.30 5.29 -16.61
C GLY A 203 12.60 6.14 -15.55
N PHE A 204 13.22 6.31 -14.38
CA PHE A 204 12.56 6.84 -13.19
C PHE A 204 12.14 8.30 -13.33
N ASN A 205 12.92 9.10 -14.05
CA ASN A 205 12.61 10.51 -14.34
C ASN A 205 11.33 10.70 -15.17
N ARG A 206 10.80 9.62 -15.76
CA ARG A 206 9.53 9.59 -16.48
C ARG A 206 8.54 8.55 -15.94
N LEU A 207 8.83 7.92 -14.80
CA LEU A 207 8.02 6.84 -14.22
C LEU A 207 7.81 5.64 -15.19
N GLU A 208 8.75 5.40 -16.09
CA GLU A 208 8.65 4.30 -17.05
C GLU A 208 8.70 2.94 -16.32
N GLY A 209 7.94 1.98 -16.82
CA GLY A 209 7.81 0.65 -16.22
C GLY A 209 6.79 0.56 -15.09
N ILE A 210 6.23 1.69 -14.63
CA ILE A 210 5.07 1.67 -13.74
C ILE A 210 3.84 1.17 -14.49
N MET A 211 3.14 0.24 -13.87
CA MET A 211 1.89 -0.34 -14.33
C MET A 211 0.70 0.19 -13.51
N ARG A 212 -0.47 0.24 -14.16
CA ARG A 212 -1.76 0.62 -13.57
C ARG A 212 -2.82 -0.44 -13.81
N THR A 213 -3.81 -0.51 -12.94
CA THR A 213 -5.07 -1.20 -13.23
C THR A 213 -5.98 -0.31 -14.08
N VAL A 214 -7.02 -0.87 -14.70
CA VAL A 214 -7.98 -0.11 -15.54
C VAL A 214 -8.69 0.95 -14.71
N TYR A 215 -9.25 0.56 -13.57
CA TYR A 215 -9.90 1.43 -12.61
C TYR A 215 -9.01 1.61 -11.37
N ASN A 216 -9.54 2.28 -10.35
CA ASN A 216 -8.98 2.27 -9.01
C ASN A 216 -8.81 0.83 -8.47
N GLN A 217 -7.98 0.67 -7.43
CA GLN A 217 -7.63 -0.65 -6.91
C GLN A 217 -8.78 -1.34 -6.17
N TYR A 218 -9.78 -0.59 -5.68
CA TYR A 218 -10.97 -1.20 -5.11
C TYR A 218 -11.76 -1.93 -6.20
N ASP A 219 -12.06 -1.25 -7.30
CA ASP A 219 -12.81 -1.82 -8.42
C ASP A 219 -12.04 -2.89 -9.18
N SER A 220 -10.74 -2.69 -9.40
CA SER A 220 -9.95 -3.60 -10.24
C SER A 220 -9.38 -4.80 -9.49
N LEU A 221 -9.22 -4.74 -8.17
CA LEU A 221 -8.58 -5.81 -7.38
C LEU A 221 -9.48 -6.33 -6.25
N VAL A 222 -9.95 -5.42 -5.38
CA VAL A 222 -10.71 -5.81 -4.18
C VAL A 222 -12.04 -6.43 -4.55
N ARG A 223 -12.85 -5.78 -5.38
CA ARG A 223 -14.18 -6.28 -5.75
C ARG A 223 -14.12 -7.63 -6.48
N PRO A 224 -13.26 -7.85 -7.50
CA PRO A 224 -13.10 -9.16 -8.12
C PRO A 224 -12.71 -10.27 -7.13
N LEU A 225 -11.71 -10.00 -6.28
CA LEU A 225 -11.24 -10.96 -5.29
C LEU A 225 -12.31 -11.27 -4.24
N HIS A 226 -12.98 -10.24 -3.73
CA HIS A 226 -14.09 -10.38 -2.78
C HIS A 226 -15.22 -11.23 -3.38
N LYS A 227 -15.64 -10.92 -4.61
CA LYS A 227 -16.65 -11.72 -5.32
C LYS A 227 -16.20 -13.18 -5.45
N TRP A 228 -14.97 -13.43 -5.88
CA TRP A 228 -14.44 -14.78 -6.05
C TRP A 228 -14.44 -15.59 -4.75
N LEU A 229 -14.16 -14.93 -3.61
CA LEU A 229 -14.16 -15.53 -2.26
C LEU A 229 -15.59 -15.82 -1.77
N VAL A 230 -16.51 -14.87 -1.92
CA VAL A 230 -17.92 -15.04 -1.53
C VAL A 230 -18.59 -16.14 -2.35
N ASP A 231 -18.34 -16.19 -3.66
CA ASP A 231 -18.86 -17.26 -4.55
C ASP A 231 -18.34 -18.66 -4.14
N ARG A 232 -17.28 -18.73 -3.32
CA ARG A 232 -16.70 -19.96 -2.75
C ARG A 232 -17.08 -20.20 -1.29
N GLY A 233 -17.97 -19.39 -0.75
CA GLY A 233 -18.53 -19.55 0.59
C GLY A 233 -17.69 -18.96 1.72
N VAL A 234 -16.66 -18.14 1.42
CA VAL A 234 -15.90 -17.42 2.47
C VAL A 234 -16.83 -16.50 3.24
N VAL A 235 -16.73 -16.55 4.57
CA VAL A 235 -17.54 -15.73 5.46
C VAL A 235 -16.84 -14.41 5.75
N PHE A 236 -17.49 -13.30 5.40
CA PHE A 236 -17.06 -11.95 5.79
C PHE A 236 -17.91 -11.48 6.97
N GLN A 237 -17.32 -11.48 8.15
CA GLN A 237 -17.90 -10.96 9.38
C GLN A 237 -17.55 -9.46 9.47
N LEU A 238 -18.35 -8.65 8.78
CA LEU A 238 -18.22 -7.19 8.71
C LEU A 238 -18.68 -6.53 10.03
N GLY A 239 -18.31 -5.26 10.24
CA GLY A 239 -18.67 -4.52 11.46
C GLY A 239 -18.10 -5.15 12.75
N SER A 240 -17.01 -5.92 12.64
CA SER A 240 -16.47 -6.75 13.72
C SER A 240 -15.00 -6.43 14.01
N CYS A 241 -14.74 -5.82 15.16
CA CYS A 241 -13.41 -5.41 15.61
C CYS A 241 -12.81 -6.46 16.54
N VAL A 242 -11.75 -7.15 16.12
CA VAL A 242 -11.02 -8.07 17.01
C VAL A 242 -10.22 -7.26 18.04
N THR A 243 -10.46 -7.53 19.32
CA THR A 243 -9.92 -6.75 20.44
C THR A 243 -8.79 -7.45 21.18
N ASP A 244 -8.81 -8.80 21.26
CA ASP A 244 -7.79 -9.60 21.94
C ASP A 244 -7.81 -11.07 21.46
N MET A 245 -6.77 -11.83 21.83
CA MET A 245 -6.68 -13.27 21.64
C MET A 245 -6.20 -13.97 22.91
N GLN A 246 -6.92 -15.00 23.34
CA GLN A 246 -6.44 -15.89 24.39
C GLN A 246 -5.39 -16.84 23.83
N LEU A 247 -4.18 -16.77 24.37
CA LEU A 247 -3.08 -17.67 24.01
C LEU A 247 -2.87 -18.72 25.09
N HIS A 248 -2.49 -19.93 24.66
CA HIS A 248 -2.04 -21.00 25.55
C HIS A 248 -0.57 -21.28 25.27
N GLU A 249 0.26 -21.12 26.30
CA GLU A 249 1.70 -21.27 26.25
C GLU A 249 2.13 -22.25 27.36
N GLN A 250 2.22 -23.55 27.03
CA GLN A 250 2.65 -24.59 27.98
C GLN A 250 3.52 -25.65 27.28
N GLY A 251 4.57 -26.11 27.98
CA GLY A 251 5.40 -27.23 27.50
C GLY A 251 6.09 -26.99 26.15
N GLY A 252 6.42 -25.73 25.82
CA GLY A 252 7.04 -25.36 24.55
C GLY A 252 6.09 -25.29 23.35
N SER A 253 4.78 -25.49 23.55
CA SER A 253 3.76 -25.33 22.52
C SER A 253 2.97 -24.05 22.75
N LYS A 254 2.99 -23.12 21.79
CA LYS A 254 2.18 -21.88 21.82
C LYS A 254 1.06 -21.97 20.78
N CYS A 255 -0.15 -21.56 21.15
CA CYS A 255 -1.30 -21.54 20.23
C CYS A 255 -2.36 -20.52 20.66
N VAL A 256 -3.15 -20.06 19.70
CA VAL A 256 -4.37 -19.30 19.97
C VAL A 256 -5.49 -20.28 20.37
N LYS A 257 -6.23 -19.94 21.43
CA LYS A 257 -7.38 -20.71 21.94
C LYS A 257 -8.71 -20.00 21.77
N ARG A 258 -8.71 -18.67 21.75
CA ARG A 258 -9.94 -17.89 21.59
C ARG A 258 -9.64 -16.55 20.93
N ILE A 259 -10.55 -16.07 20.11
CA ILE A 259 -10.54 -14.71 19.54
C ILE A 259 -11.67 -13.94 20.19
N PHE A 260 -11.37 -12.77 20.75
CA PHE A 260 -12.36 -11.83 21.28
C PHE A 260 -12.56 -10.71 20.27
N TYR A 261 -13.82 -10.34 20.01
CA TYR A 261 -14.16 -9.28 19.09
C TYR A 261 -15.44 -8.58 19.51
N GLU A 262 -15.54 -7.29 19.19
CA GLU A 262 -16.78 -6.54 19.28
C GLU A 262 -17.51 -6.60 17.93
N CYS A 263 -18.82 -6.85 17.93
CA CYS A 263 -19.68 -6.74 16.76
C CYS A 263 -20.94 -5.99 17.15
N ASN A 264 -21.25 -4.89 16.44
CA ASN A 264 -22.44 -4.05 16.72
C ASN A 264 -22.54 -3.57 18.19
N GLY A 265 -21.42 -3.25 18.83
CA GLY A 265 -21.37 -2.82 20.24
C GLY A 265 -21.49 -3.95 21.26
N GLU A 266 -21.58 -5.22 20.82
CA GLU A 266 -21.64 -6.39 21.69
C GLU A 266 -20.32 -7.16 21.65
N GLN A 267 -19.82 -7.54 22.84
CA GLN A 267 -18.63 -8.37 22.97
C GLN A 267 -18.97 -9.83 22.65
N ALA A 268 -18.22 -10.42 21.74
CA ALA A 268 -18.35 -11.79 21.28
C ALA A 268 -16.99 -12.51 21.32
N CYS A 269 -17.03 -13.84 21.21
CA CYS A 269 -15.81 -14.62 21.09
C CYS A 269 -16.02 -15.87 20.22
N VAL A 270 -14.92 -16.37 19.67
CA VAL A 270 -14.87 -17.64 18.94
C VAL A 270 -13.78 -18.51 19.56
N GLU A 271 -14.12 -19.78 19.84
CA GLU A 271 -13.15 -20.79 20.25
C GLU A 271 -12.31 -21.21 19.04
N VAL A 272 -11.00 -21.32 19.24
CA VAL A 272 -10.04 -21.77 18.23
C VAL A 272 -9.67 -23.22 18.57
N GLY A 273 -10.16 -24.13 17.74
CA GLY A 273 -9.88 -25.56 17.84
C GLY A 273 -8.40 -25.87 17.67
N VAL A 274 -8.00 -27.07 18.11
CA VAL A 274 -6.59 -27.51 18.04
C VAL A 274 -6.04 -27.66 16.62
N ARG A 275 -6.93 -27.74 15.62
CA ARG A 275 -6.61 -27.82 14.19
C ARG A 275 -6.92 -26.51 13.44
N ASP A 276 -7.45 -25.51 14.14
CA ASP A 276 -7.85 -24.24 13.53
C ASP A 276 -6.66 -23.28 13.48
N TYR A 277 -6.65 -22.40 12.48
CA TYR A 277 -5.58 -21.44 12.23
C TYR A 277 -6.08 -20.00 12.34
N VAL A 278 -5.20 -19.12 12.79
CA VAL A 278 -5.45 -17.68 12.95
C VAL A 278 -4.40 -16.89 12.18
N LEU A 279 -4.84 -15.96 11.35
CA LEU A 279 -3.97 -15.04 10.62
C LEU A 279 -4.36 -13.61 10.98
N VAL A 280 -3.38 -12.77 11.31
CA VAL A 280 -3.65 -11.40 11.79
C VAL A 280 -2.94 -10.39 10.91
N THR A 281 -3.72 -9.45 10.35
CA THR A 281 -3.14 -8.25 9.73
C THR A 281 -2.74 -7.27 10.83
N LEU A 282 -1.43 -7.10 11.07
CA LEU A 282 -0.93 -6.23 12.13
C LEU A 282 -0.84 -4.78 11.67
N GLY A 283 -1.32 -3.86 12.51
CA GLY A 283 -1.27 -2.42 12.25
C GLY A 283 -2.03 -1.99 11.00
N SER A 284 -2.27 -0.69 10.86
CA SER A 284 -2.83 -0.16 9.62
C SER A 284 -2.40 1.27 9.37
N MET A 285 -1.82 1.48 8.19
CA MET A 285 -1.45 2.80 7.67
C MET A 285 -2.67 3.68 7.38
N THR A 286 -3.88 3.12 7.34
CA THR A 286 -5.12 3.88 7.13
C THR A 286 -6.08 3.85 8.33
N GLU A 287 -5.63 3.35 9.48
CA GLU A 287 -6.37 3.53 10.74
C GLU A 287 -6.49 5.03 11.07
N ALA A 288 -7.60 5.41 11.71
CA ALA A 288 -7.87 6.78 12.14
C ALA A 288 -7.81 7.82 10.99
N SER A 289 -8.07 7.37 9.75
CA SER A 289 -8.24 8.29 8.62
C SER A 289 -9.52 9.09 8.81
N SER A 290 -9.48 10.38 8.51
CA SER A 290 -10.68 11.23 8.49
C SER A 290 -10.84 11.94 7.15
N LEU A 291 -12.09 12.20 6.78
CA LEU A 291 -12.45 12.93 5.57
C LEU A 291 -12.91 14.34 5.92
N GLY A 292 -12.49 15.30 5.12
CA GLY A 292 -13.07 16.63 5.06
C GLY A 292 -14.13 16.71 3.96
N GLY A 293 -14.20 17.84 3.30
CA GLY A 293 -15.03 18.08 2.12
C GLY A 293 -14.66 19.39 1.46
N MET A 294 -15.45 19.81 0.48
CA MET A 294 -15.16 21.01 -0.30
C MET A 294 -14.97 22.24 0.59
N ASP A 295 -15.78 22.39 1.64
CA ASP A 295 -15.76 23.52 2.57
C ASP A 295 -15.52 23.06 4.03
N LYS A 296 -14.88 21.91 4.24
CA LYS A 296 -14.56 21.35 5.57
C LYS A 296 -13.18 20.68 5.58
N ALA A 297 -12.31 21.07 6.52
CA ALA A 297 -11.03 20.40 6.71
C ALA A 297 -11.20 19.01 7.37
N PRO A 298 -10.32 18.03 7.06
CA PRO A 298 -10.30 16.76 7.77
C PRO A 298 -9.74 16.96 9.18
N ASN A 299 -10.11 16.10 10.12
CA ASN A 299 -9.60 16.14 11.50
C ASN A 299 -8.37 15.24 11.66
N LEU A 300 -7.31 15.71 12.28
CA LEU A 300 -6.24 14.80 12.73
C LEU A 300 -6.75 13.97 13.91
N GLN A 301 -6.83 12.66 13.72
CA GLN A 301 -7.18 11.71 14.78
C GLN A 301 -5.92 11.08 15.37
N GLY A 302 -5.97 10.76 16.66
CA GLY A 302 -4.95 9.93 17.30
C GLY A 302 -5.16 8.45 16.98
N LYS A 303 -4.28 7.62 17.53
CA LYS A 303 -4.49 6.16 17.56
C LYS A 303 -5.85 5.86 18.19
N ALA A 304 -6.62 4.97 17.56
CA ALA A 304 -7.93 4.58 18.08
C ALA A 304 -7.77 3.79 19.40
N ILE A 305 -8.79 3.86 20.27
CA ILE A 305 -8.81 3.07 21.52
C ILE A 305 -8.87 1.58 21.17
N GLU A 306 -9.63 1.25 20.12
CA GLU A 306 -9.76 -0.08 19.55
C GLU A 306 -9.47 -0.03 18.05
N GLY A 307 -8.84 -1.06 17.50
CA GLY A 307 -8.39 -1.08 16.11
C GLY A 307 -7.15 -1.93 15.91
N ALA A 308 -6.55 -1.85 14.72
CA ALA A 308 -5.39 -2.64 14.34
C ALA A 308 -4.15 -2.32 15.18
N TRP A 309 -3.92 -1.05 15.54
CA TRP A 309 -2.80 -0.68 16.41
C TRP A 309 -3.01 -1.14 17.86
N ALA A 310 -4.21 -0.93 18.40
CA ALA A 310 -4.57 -1.37 19.76
C ALA A 310 -4.50 -2.90 19.89
N LEU A 311 -5.01 -3.63 18.91
CA LEU A 311 -4.89 -5.10 18.87
C LEU A 311 -3.43 -5.53 18.88
N TRP A 312 -2.58 -4.94 18.04
CA TRP A 312 -1.16 -5.30 18.02
C TRP A 312 -0.48 -5.04 19.36
N GLU A 313 -0.74 -3.89 20.00
CA GLU A 313 -0.21 -3.57 21.33
C GLU A 313 -0.67 -4.57 22.41
N THR A 314 -1.94 -4.96 22.38
CA THR A 314 -2.50 -5.99 23.27
C THR A 314 -1.79 -7.32 23.09
N LEU A 315 -1.62 -7.78 21.85
CA LEU A 315 -0.97 -9.04 21.54
C LEU A 315 0.52 -9.03 21.94
N ALA A 316 1.23 -7.93 21.63
CA ALA A 316 2.67 -7.78 21.88
C ALA A 316 3.05 -7.64 23.36
N LYS A 317 2.08 -7.35 24.23
CA LYS A 317 2.33 -7.16 25.67
C LYS A 317 2.97 -8.41 26.30
N GLY A 318 4.23 -8.27 26.71
CA GLY A 318 5.03 -9.36 27.29
C GLY A 318 5.53 -10.40 26.29
N ARG A 319 5.41 -10.14 24.98
CA ARG A 319 5.74 -11.07 23.89
C ARG A 319 6.61 -10.38 22.85
N PRO A 320 7.93 -10.24 23.09
CA PRO A 320 8.82 -9.56 22.16
C PRO A 320 8.84 -10.19 20.76
N GLU A 321 8.53 -11.48 20.63
CA GLU A 321 8.41 -12.16 19.33
C GLU A 321 7.25 -11.66 18.46
N PHE A 322 6.31 -10.89 19.02
CA PHE A 322 5.21 -10.22 18.32
C PHE A 322 5.57 -8.80 17.88
N GLY A 323 6.80 -8.35 18.16
CA GLY A 323 7.33 -7.07 17.72
C GLY A 323 6.95 -5.88 18.60
N GLN A 324 7.25 -4.68 18.09
CA GLN A 324 7.16 -3.42 18.83
C GLN A 324 6.28 -2.42 18.05
N PRO A 325 4.94 -2.48 18.21
CA PRO A 325 4.02 -1.58 17.50
C PRO A 325 4.38 -0.09 17.69
N HIS A 326 4.88 0.28 18.87
CA HIS A 326 5.25 1.65 19.20
C HIS A 326 6.33 2.25 18.28
N ALA A 327 7.19 1.44 17.66
CA ALA A 327 8.16 1.91 16.68
C ALA A 327 7.48 2.53 15.44
N PHE A 328 6.22 2.17 15.18
CA PHE A 328 5.47 2.60 14.00
C PHE A 328 4.26 3.49 14.36
N SER A 329 3.63 3.29 15.52
CA SER A 329 2.37 3.94 15.91
C SER A 329 2.53 5.19 16.80
N SER A 330 3.75 5.52 17.26
CA SER A 330 3.95 6.57 18.28
C SER A 330 4.36 7.94 17.71
N HIS A 331 4.51 8.07 16.38
CA HIS A 331 5.09 9.25 15.74
C HIS A 331 4.18 9.83 14.64
N ILE A 332 2.95 10.21 15.00
CA ILE A 332 1.96 10.76 14.06
C ILE A 332 2.52 11.96 13.27
N ASP A 333 3.22 12.89 13.92
CA ASP A 333 3.79 14.05 13.22
C ASP A 333 4.80 13.67 12.13
N ALA A 334 5.51 12.55 12.30
CA ALA A 334 6.47 12.03 11.33
C ALA A 334 5.85 11.12 10.26
N THR A 335 4.58 10.73 10.44
CA THR A 335 3.92 9.70 9.62
C THR A 335 2.60 10.12 8.97
N LYS A 336 2.10 11.30 9.33
CA LYS A 336 0.88 11.88 8.78
C LYS A 336 1.14 12.57 7.45
N TRP A 337 0.12 12.56 6.60
CA TRP A 337 0.03 13.42 5.42
C TRP A 337 -1.46 13.63 5.07
N VAL A 338 -1.72 14.43 4.03
CA VAL A 338 -3.06 14.69 3.51
C VAL A 338 -3.07 14.33 2.05
N SER A 339 -4.02 13.46 1.68
CA SER A 339 -4.41 13.25 0.29
C SER A 339 -5.70 13.99 -0.01
N PHE A 340 -6.08 14.08 -1.28
CA PHE A 340 -7.37 14.59 -1.69
C PHE A 340 -7.80 13.94 -3.00
N THR A 341 -9.11 13.74 -3.14
CA THR A 341 -9.73 13.30 -4.40
C THR A 341 -10.65 14.40 -4.87
N THR A 342 -10.54 14.79 -6.14
CA THR A 342 -11.37 15.84 -6.72
C THR A 342 -12.20 15.26 -7.84
N THR A 343 -13.52 15.40 -7.69
CA THR A 343 -14.53 15.08 -8.70
C THR A 343 -14.95 16.37 -9.40
N LEU A 344 -14.97 16.38 -10.73
CA LEU A 344 -15.26 17.56 -11.54
C LEU A 344 -16.42 17.25 -12.48
N SER A 345 -17.44 18.11 -12.48
CA SER A 345 -18.58 18.03 -13.40
C SER A 345 -18.41 18.88 -14.66
N ASP A 346 -17.29 19.62 -14.78
CA ASP A 346 -16.94 20.41 -15.96
C ASP A 346 -15.57 19.97 -16.51
N PRO A 347 -15.46 19.67 -17.82
CA PRO A 347 -14.20 19.29 -18.46
C PRO A 347 -13.12 20.39 -18.51
N VAL A 348 -13.39 21.65 -18.10
CA VAL A 348 -12.39 22.74 -18.15
C VAL A 348 -11.06 22.34 -17.49
N PHE A 349 -11.07 21.82 -16.27
CA PHE A 349 -9.82 21.41 -15.61
C PHE A 349 -9.09 20.31 -16.38
N LEU A 350 -9.81 19.27 -16.83
CA LEU A 350 -9.23 18.15 -17.56
C LEU A 350 -8.57 18.61 -18.86
N ARG A 351 -9.23 19.49 -19.63
CA ARG A 351 -8.63 20.05 -20.85
C ARG A 351 -7.34 20.80 -20.55
N ARG A 352 -7.38 21.69 -19.54
CA ARG A 352 -6.23 22.53 -19.18
C ARG A 352 -5.06 21.71 -18.66
N ILE A 353 -5.31 20.68 -17.85
CA ILE A 353 -4.23 19.82 -17.35
C ILE A 353 -3.65 18.92 -18.46
N VAL A 354 -4.46 18.46 -19.42
CA VAL A 354 -3.96 17.71 -20.59
C VAL A 354 -3.11 18.61 -21.49
N GLU A 355 -3.54 19.85 -21.76
CA GLU A 355 -2.76 20.85 -22.50
C GLU A 355 -1.44 21.17 -21.80
N PHE A 356 -1.49 21.42 -20.49
CA PHE A 356 -0.33 21.70 -19.67
C PHE A 356 0.66 20.53 -19.70
N THR A 357 0.18 19.33 -19.41
CA THR A 357 1.05 18.17 -19.22
C THR A 357 1.54 17.55 -20.53
N GLY A 358 0.72 17.61 -21.58
CA GLY A 358 0.90 16.87 -22.82
C GLY A 358 0.65 15.36 -22.70
N ASN A 359 0.23 14.87 -21.54
CA ASN A 359 -0.09 13.46 -21.31
C ASN A 359 -1.56 13.18 -21.56
N VAL A 360 -1.85 12.02 -22.15
CA VAL A 360 -3.20 11.46 -22.07
C VAL A 360 -3.46 11.03 -20.62
N PRO A 361 -4.66 11.27 -20.05
CA PRO A 361 -5.00 10.79 -18.70
C PRO A 361 -4.66 9.30 -18.54
N GLY A 362 -3.93 8.97 -17.48
CA GLY A 362 -3.42 7.63 -17.21
C GLY A 362 -1.96 7.36 -17.62
N GLU A 363 -1.41 8.07 -18.61
CA GLU A 363 -0.01 7.85 -19.06
C GLU A 363 1.03 8.60 -18.22
N GLY A 364 0.65 9.71 -17.59
CA GLY A 364 1.60 10.68 -17.02
C GLY A 364 2.19 10.31 -15.66
N GLY A 365 1.53 9.41 -14.92
CA GLY A 365 1.85 9.19 -13.50
C GLY A 365 1.63 10.44 -12.65
N LEU A 366 2.45 10.62 -11.60
CA LEU A 366 2.37 11.81 -10.75
C LEU A 366 3.14 13.00 -11.32
N ILE A 367 2.58 14.19 -11.10
CA ILE A 367 3.19 15.49 -11.35
C ILE A 367 3.49 16.09 -9.98
N THR A 368 4.76 16.37 -9.71
CA THR A 368 5.17 17.02 -8.45
C THR A 368 5.40 18.50 -8.69
N PHE A 369 5.05 19.33 -7.71
CA PHE A 369 5.34 20.76 -7.68
C PHE A 369 6.47 21.04 -6.68
N PRO A 370 7.76 21.05 -7.09
CA PRO A 370 8.87 21.12 -6.14
C PRO A 370 8.94 22.42 -5.36
N ASP A 371 8.42 23.51 -5.94
CA ASP A 371 8.40 24.84 -5.31
C ASP A 371 7.15 25.03 -4.42
N SER A 372 6.32 23.99 -4.27
CA SER A 372 5.21 23.97 -3.32
C SER A 372 5.74 23.77 -1.90
N ASN A 373 5.33 24.64 -0.98
CA ASN A 373 5.65 24.50 0.44
C ASN A 373 5.12 23.19 1.02
N TRP A 374 4.02 22.66 0.47
CA TRP A 374 3.44 21.38 0.84
C TRP A 374 4.14 20.17 0.20
N LEU A 375 5.06 20.40 -0.74
CA LEU A 375 5.59 19.40 -1.66
C LEU A 375 4.44 18.59 -2.29
N MET A 376 3.49 19.31 -2.89
CA MET A 376 2.27 18.74 -3.46
C MET A 376 2.57 17.91 -4.71
N SER A 377 1.82 16.83 -4.90
CA SER A 377 1.76 16.09 -6.16
C SER A 377 0.32 15.73 -6.54
N ILE A 378 0.04 15.66 -7.84
CA ILE A 378 -1.26 15.20 -8.38
C ILE A 378 -1.07 14.08 -9.40
N VAL A 379 -2.10 13.26 -9.58
CA VAL A 379 -2.20 12.19 -10.57
C VAL A 379 -3.54 12.34 -11.27
N VAL A 380 -3.50 12.41 -12.61
CA VAL A 380 -4.70 12.33 -13.45
C VAL A 380 -4.77 10.91 -14.03
N PRO A 381 -5.53 9.99 -13.41
CA PRO A 381 -5.66 8.62 -13.91
C PRO A 381 -6.44 8.60 -15.22
N PHE A 382 -6.46 7.44 -15.87
CA PHE A 382 -7.38 7.20 -16.97
C PHE A 382 -8.83 7.45 -16.52
N GLN A 383 -9.67 7.95 -17.43
CA GLN A 383 -11.08 8.24 -17.17
C GLN A 383 -11.93 7.28 -18.02
N PRO A 384 -12.97 6.63 -17.46
CA PRO A 384 -13.36 6.67 -16.06
C PRO A 384 -12.38 5.95 -15.11
N HIS A 385 -12.20 6.48 -13.90
CA HIS A 385 -11.35 5.86 -12.87
C HIS A 385 -12.13 4.97 -11.89
N PHE A 386 -13.42 5.23 -11.73
CA PHE A 386 -14.36 4.34 -11.03
C PHE A 386 -15.27 3.67 -12.04
N ILE A 387 -15.65 2.41 -11.79
CA ILE A 387 -16.42 1.65 -12.78
C ILE A 387 -17.80 2.26 -13.07
N ASP A 388 -18.39 2.95 -12.09
CA ASP A 388 -19.69 3.61 -12.20
C ASP A 388 -19.56 5.14 -12.38
N GLN A 389 -18.39 5.63 -12.79
CA GLN A 389 -18.16 7.05 -13.07
C GLN A 389 -18.81 7.45 -14.40
N PRO A 390 -19.72 8.45 -14.42
CA PRO A 390 -20.30 8.94 -15.66
C PRO A 390 -19.25 9.54 -16.61
N GLU A 391 -19.49 9.46 -17.92
CA GLU A 391 -18.53 9.86 -18.95
C GLU A 391 -18.15 11.35 -18.89
N GLU A 392 -19.09 12.21 -18.47
CA GLU A 392 -18.91 13.64 -18.32
C GLU A 392 -18.15 14.03 -17.03
N ILE A 393 -18.04 13.11 -16.07
CA ILE A 393 -17.37 13.34 -14.80
C ILE A 393 -15.89 13.00 -14.94
N THR A 394 -15.03 13.86 -14.39
CA THR A 394 -13.59 13.58 -14.28
C THR A 394 -13.19 13.46 -12.82
N VAL A 395 -12.28 12.53 -12.52
CA VAL A 395 -11.68 12.40 -11.19
C VAL A 395 -10.16 12.45 -11.27
N PHE A 396 -9.53 13.20 -10.38
CA PHE A 396 -8.09 13.13 -10.15
C PHE A 396 -7.77 13.07 -8.66
N TRP A 397 -6.55 12.66 -8.34
CA TRP A 397 -6.09 12.47 -6.97
C TRP A 397 -4.81 13.26 -6.72
N GLY A 398 -4.58 13.69 -5.49
CA GLY A 398 -3.34 14.36 -5.09
C GLY A 398 -3.05 14.24 -3.62
N TYR A 399 -1.89 14.76 -3.20
CA TYR A 399 -1.45 14.77 -1.81
C TYR A 399 -0.33 15.80 -1.59
N GLY A 400 0.02 16.05 -0.34
CA GLY A 400 1.24 16.79 0.05
C GLY A 400 2.04 16.06 1.14
N LEU A 401 3.36 16.25 1.15
CA LEU A 401 4.28 15.64 2.13
C LEU A 401 4.60 16.55 3.32
N HIS A 402 4.43 17.87 3.17
CA HIS A 402 4.72 18.86 4.22
C HIS A 402 3.43 19.53 4.67
N VAL A 403 2.59 18.79 5.38
CA VAL A 403 1.19 19.19 5.61
C VAL A 403 1.02 20.30 6.64
N ASP A 404 2.02 20.53 7.49
CA ASP A 404 1.97 21.58 8.51
C ASP A 404 2.59 22.91 8.04
N ALA A 405 3.15 22.95 6.82
CA ALA A 405 3.69 24.17 6.23
C ALA A 405 2.57 25.03 5.62
N PRO A 406 2.60 26.37 5.75
CA PRO A 406 1.62 27.24 5.08
C PRO A 406 1.77 27.16 3.55
N GLY A 407 0.63 27.12 2.85
CA GLY A 407 0.60 27.14 1.38
C GLY A 407 1.16 28.42 0.78
N ASN A 408 1.59 28.36 -0.47
CA ASN A 408 2.11 29.47 -1.25
C ASN A 408 1.02 30.48 -1.64
N PHE A 409 -0.22 30.03 -1.86
CA PHE A 409 -1.33 30.85 -2.35
C PHE A 409 -2.47 31.01 -1.33
N VAL A 410 -2.66 30.02 -0.44
CA VAL A 410 -3.68 30.11 0.62
C VAL A 410 -3.12 30.47 2.00
N ASN A 411 -1.80 30.41 2.21
CA ASN A 411 -1.11 30.75 3.47
C ASN A 411 -1.69 30.07 4.74
N ILE A 412 -2.24 28.86 4.57
CA ILE A 412 -2.77 28.01 5.63
C ILE A 412 -2.04 26.66 5.55
N PRO A 413 -1.74 25.98 6.67
CA PRO A 413 -1.24 24.61 6.64
C PRO A 413 -2.17 23.68 5.87
N MET A 414 -1.63 22.80 5.01
CA MET A 414 -2.45 21.85 4.25
C MET A 414 -3.37 21.00 5.15
N SER A 415 -2.87 20.63 6.34
CA SER A 415 -3.61 19.87 7.36
C SER A 415 -4.86 20.57 7.89
N ALA A 416 -4.93 21.90 7.77
CA ALA A 416 -6.06 22.72 8.16
C ALA A 416 -6.91 23.21 6.98
N CYS A 417 -6.56 22.84 5.74
CA CYS A 417 -7.27 23.30 4.55
C CYS A 417 -8.52 22.46 4.26
N THR A 418 -9.56 23.15 3.81
CA THR A 418 -10.72 22.59 3.11
C THR A 418 -10.34 22.15 1.69
N GLY A 419 -11.22 21.39 1.03
CA GLY A 419 -11.02 21.01 -0.37
C GLY A 419 -10.90 22.23 -1.31
N ARG A 420 -11.63 23.30 -1.05
CA ARG A 420 -11.59 24.56 -1.82
C ARG A 420 -10.23 25.24 -1.72
N GLU A 421 -9.65 25.29 -0.53
CA GLU A 421 -8.33 25.89 -0.31
C GLU A 421 -7.23 25.04 -0.96
N ILE A 422 -7.30 23.70 -0.86
CA ILE A 422 -6.37 22.81 -1.56
C ILE A 422 -6.45 22.99 -3.08
N MET A 423 -7.66 23.09 -3.64
CA MET A 423 -7.84 23.36 -5.06
C MET A 423 -7.31 24.74 -5.46
N THR A 424 -7.49 25.75 -4.61
CA THR A 424 -6.97 27.10 -4.85
C THR A 424 -5.44 27.11 -4.91
N GLU A 425 -4.79 26.41 -3.97
CA GLU A 425 -3.34 26.23 -3.96
C GLU A 425 -2.84 25.53 -5.24
N LEU A 426 -3.47 24.42 -5.63
CA LEU A 426 -3.13 23.67 -6.84
C LEU A 426 -3.25 24.53 -8.10
N LEU A 427 -4.36 25.27 -8.23
CA LEU A 427 -4.60 26.14 -9.39
C LEU A 427 -3.60 27.30 -9.45
N GLY A 428 -3.10 27.77 -8.31
CA GLY A 428 -1.99 28.72 -8.22
C GLY A 428 -0.70 28.15 -8.81
N HIS A 429 -0.30 26.95 -8.41
CA HIS A 429 0.90 26.28 -8.95
C HIS A 429 0.80 25.98 -10.46
N LEU A 430 -0.40 25.65 -10.93
CA LEU A 430 -0.70 25.42 -12.34
C LEU A 430 -0.82 26.72 -13.16
N GLN A 431 -0.93 27.89 -12.51
CA GLN A 431 -1.21 29.18 -13.13
C GLN A 431 -2.53 29.21 -13.95
N PHE A 432 -3.55 28.50 -13.48
CA PHE A 432 -4.87 28.45 -14.14
C PHE A 432 -5.80 29.60 -13.69
N SER A 433 -5.25 30.80 -13.49
CA SER A 433 -5.96 31.92 -12.86
C SER A 433 -7.23 32.36 -13.61
N SER A 434 -7.25 32.28 -14.95
CA SER A 434 -8.41 32.67 -15.76
C SER A 434 -9.64 31.78 -15.56
N ASP A 435 -9.42 30.50 -15.25
CA ASP A 435 -10.47 29.48 -15.17
C ASP A 435 -10.80 29.09 -13.72
N SER A 436 -10.05 29.63 -12.75
CA SER A 436 -10.06 29.21 -11.35
C SER A 436 -11.46 29.17 -10.74
N GLN A 437 -12.23 30.25 -10.89
CA GLN A 437 -13.59 30.31 -10.33
C GLN A 437 -14.52 29.26 -10.95
N SER A 438 -14.43 29.03 -12.26
CA SER A 438 -15.24 28.02 -12.96
C SER A 438 -14.89 26.63 -12.47
N ILE A 439 -13.60 26.32 -12.37
CA ILE A 439 -13.11 25.04 -11.86
C ILE A 439 -13.59 24.82 -10.42
N LEU A 440 -13.41 25.79 -9.53
CA LEU A 440 -13.82 25.71 -8.13
C LEU A 440 -15.34 25.56 -7.95
N ASN A 441 -16.16 26.10 -8.85
CA ASN A 441 -17.62 25.95 -8.81
C ASN A 441 -18.09 24.56 -9.26
N SER A 442 -17.30 23.88 -10.10
CA SER A 442 -17.59 22.56 -10.66
C SER A 442 -16.92 21.39 -9.92
N ALA A 443 -16.12 21.70 -8.89
CA ALA A 443 -15.29 20.74 -8.18
C ALA A 443 -15.90 20.33 -6.84
N ILE A 444 -15.84 19.03 -6.55
CA ILE A 444 -16.01 18.46 -5.21
C ILE A 444 -14.65 17.88 -4.83
N CYS A 445 -13.90 18.59 -4.00
CA CYS A 445 -12.60 18.14 -3.48
C CYS A 445 -12.75 17.63 -2.05
N ILE A 446 -12.41 16.36 -1.82
CA ILE A 446 -12.50 15.70 -0.52
C ILE A 446 -11.08 15.42 -0.02
N PRO A 447 -10.55 16.21 0.93
CA PRO A 447 -9.29 15.90 1.59
C PRO A 447 -9.44 14.76 2.59
N CYS A 448 -8.38 13.97 2.74
CA CYS A 448 -8.27 12.89 3.71
C CYS A 448 -6.97 13.01 4.52
N MET A 449 -7.11 13.19 5.83
CA MET A 449 -6.00 13.14 6.79
C MET A 449 -5.77 11.70 7.21
N MET A 450 -4.53 11.22 7.08
CA MET A 450 -4.14 9.86 7.49
C MET A 450 -2.96 9.95 8.48
N PRO A 451 -3.17 9.67 9.78
CA PRO A 451 -2.14 9.84 10.80
C PRO A 451 -0.95 8.89 10.68
N PHE A 452 -1.13 7.72 10.07
CA PHE A 452 -0.16 6.62 10.08
C PHE A 452 0.30 6.19 8.68
N ILE A 453 0.06 6.98 7.64
CA ILE A 453 0.19 6.48 6.25
C ILE A 453 1.62 6.03 5.88
N THR A 454 2.65 6.61 6.49
CA THR A 454 4.04 6.27 6.25
C THR A 454 4.66 5.59 7.48
N SER A 455 3.84 5.07 8.40
CA SER A 455 4.30 4.45 9.64
C SER A 455 5.23 3.26 9.40
N GLN A 456 5.00 2.48 8.34
CA GLN A 456 5.88 1.36 7.95
C GLN A 456 7.31 1.79 7.54
N PHE A 457 7.55 3.08 7.31
CA PHE A 457 8.88 3.63 7.00
C PHE A 457 9.60 4.19 8.22
N MET A 458 9.01 4.17 9.42
CA MET A 458 9.71 4.64 10.61
C MET A 458 10.99 3.82 10.87
N PRO A 459 12.06 4.46 11.38
CA PRO A 459 13.28 3.77 11.76
C PRO A 459 12.99 2.59 12.69
N ARG A 460 13.60 1.45 12.39
CA ARG A 460 13.31 0.18 13.05
C ARG A 460 14.57 -0.67 13.21
N GLU A 461 14.52 -1.62 14.12
CA GLU A 461 15.52 -2.66 14.32
C GLU A 461 14.99 -4.06 13.97
N PRO A 462 15.88 -5.05 13.78
CA PRO A 462 15.49 -6.44 13.81
C PRO A 462 14.68 -6.75 15.08
N GLY A 463 13.50 -7.33 14.90
CA GLY A 463 12.57 -7.63 16.00
C GLY A 463 11.46 -6.60 16.20
N ASP A 464 11.55 -5.37 15.69
CA ASP A 464 10.42 -4.43 15.77
C ASP A 464 9.21 -4.93 14.97
N ARG A 465 9.45 -5.61 13.84
CA ARG A 465 8.43 -6.39 13.12
C ARG A 465 8.55 -7.86 13.51
N PRO A 466 7.44 -8.54 13.86
CA PRO A 466 7.47 -9.98 14.07
C PRO A 466 7.65 -10.73 12.77
N GLN A 467 8.20 -11.94 12.82
CA GLN A 467 8.21 -12.83 11.66
C GLN A 467 6.77 -13.16 11.21
N VAL A 468 6.58 -13.43 9.92
CA VAL A 468 5.29 -13.92 9.40
C VAL A 468 4.78 -15.11 10.21
N LEU A 469 5.67 -16.03 10.59
CA LEU A 469 5.39 -17.07 11.57
C LEU A 469 6.16 -16.79 12.86
N PRO A 470 5.50 -16.33 13.95
CA PRO A 470 6.17 -16.12 15.22
C PRO A 470 6.63 -17.45 15.82
N GLU A 471 7.81 -17.44 16.45
CA GLU A 471 8.46 -18.64 16.96
C GLU A 471 7.60 -19.38 18.01
N GLY A 472 7.48 -20.70 17.85
CA GLY A 472 6.76 -21.56 18.79
C GLY A 472 5.23 -21.59 18.62
N TYR A 473 4.65 -20.73 17.80
CA TYR A 473 3.22 -20.73 17.51
C TYR A 473 2.86 -21.68 16.36
N LYS A 474 1.98 -22.65 16.63
CA LYS A 474 1.60 -23.67 15.63
C LYS A 474 0.45 -23.25 14.72
N ASN A 475 -0.39 -22.34 15.19
CA ASN A 475 -1.63 -21.97 14.51
C ASN A 475 -1.83 -20.46 14.36
N LEU A 476 -0.77 -19.68 14.41
CA LEU A 476 -0.80 -18.22 14.27
C LEU A 476 0.18 -17.77 13.19
N ALA A 477 -0.26 -16.82 12.36
CA ALA A 477 0.62 -16.07 11.47
C ALA A 477 0.26 -14.58 11.44
N PHE A 478 1.26 -13.75 11.16
CA PHE A 478 1.11 -12.32 10.89
C PHE A 478 1.28 -12.03 9.42
N ILE A 479 0.44 -11.15 8.88
CA ILE A 479 0.41 -10.78 7.46
C ILE A 479 0.32 -9.26 7.31
N GLY A 480 0.66 -8.76 6.11
CA GLY A 480 0.57 -7.33 5.80
C GLY A 480 1.89 -6.58 5.92
N GLN A 481 1.82 -5.26 6.12
CA GLN A 481 2.97 -4.34 5.98
C GLN A 481 3.91 -4.31 7.19
N PHE A 482 3.49 -4.89 8.32
CA PHE A 482 4.18 -4.72 9.60
C PHE A 482 4.74 -6.03 10.17
N CYS A 483 4.74 -7.11 9.39
CA CYS A 483 5.51 -8.33 9.68
C CYS A 483 6.79 -8.37 8.83
N GLU A 484 7.82 -9.05 9.34
CA GLU A 484 9.12 -9.14 8.70
C GLU A 484 9.11 -10.15 7.56
N LEU A 485 9.52 -9.65 6.39
CA LEU A 485 9.80 -10.45 5.22
C LEU A 485 11.10 -9.92 4.57
N PRO A 486 12.15 -10.76 4.43
CA PRO A 486 13.43 -10.34 3.87
C PRO A 486 13.37 -9.98 2.38
N ASN A 487 14.21 -9.02 1.97
CA ASN A 487 14.47 -8.61 0.58
C ASN A 487 13.31 -7.98 -0.20
N ASP A 488 12.10 -7.89 0.36
CA ASP A 488 10.99 -7.15 -0.24
C ASP A 488 10.71 -5.85 0.52
N VAL A 489 9.90 -4.98 -0.09
CA VAL A 489 9.65 -3.61 0.36
C VAL A 489 8.21 -3.42 0.83
N VAL A 490 8.04 -2.83 2.01
CA VAL A 490 6.73 -2.42 2.55
C VAL A 490 6.14 -1.26 1.74
N PHE A 491 4.89 -0.88 2.01
CA PHE A 491 4.10 0.10 1.24
C PHE A 491 3.78 -0.34 -0.20
N THR A 492 3.83 -1.65 -0.46
CA THR A 492 3.46 -2.25 -1.75
C THR A 492 2.36 -3.29 -1.58
N VAL A 493 1.51 -3.44 -2.60
CA VAL A 493 0.50 -4.51 -2.62
C VAL A 493 1.18 -5.89 -2.63
N GLU A 494 2.31 -6.00 -3.34
CA GLU A 494 3.14 -7.20 -3.40
C GLU A 494 3.54 -7.72 -2.02
N TYR A 495 4.00 -6.85 -1.11
CA TYR A 495 4.41 -7.27 0.23
C TYR A 495 3.26 -7.91 1.02
N SER A 496 2.07 -7.33 0.93
CA SER A 496 0.87 -7.85 1.59
C SER A 496 0.45 -9.22 1.05
N ILE A 497 0.48 -9.40 -0.27
CA ILE A 497 0.12 -10.68 -0.91
C ILE A 497 1.19 -11.73 -0.63
N ARG A 498 2.47 -11.35 -0.66
CA ARG A 498 3.60 -12.23 -0.40
C ARG A 498 3.62 -12.75 1.03
N THR A 499 3.37 -11.88 2.02
CA THR A 499 3.26 -12.29 3.43
C THR A 499 2.10 -13.24 3.65
N ALA A 500 0.95 -12.99 3.01
CA ALA A 500 -0.19 -13.91 3.01
C ALA A 500 0.15 -15.29 2.40
N GLN A 501 0.80 -15.31 1.24
CA GLN A 501 1.23 -16.57 0.61
C GLN A 501 2.27 -17.31 1.47
N CYS A 502 3.25 -16.62 2.06
CA CYS A 502 4.20 -17.18 3.02
C CYS A 502 3.52 -17.82 4.23
N ALA A 503 2.53 -17.14 4.82
CA ALA A 503 1.78 -17.62 5.96
C ALA A 503 1.01 -18.90 5.63
N VAL A 504 0.21 -18.87 4.55
CA VAL A 504 -0.63 -20.01 4.14
C VAL A 504 0.23 -21.21 3.75
N SER A 505 1.25 -21.02 2.92
CA SER A 505 2.14 -22.12 2.51
C SER A 505 2.79 -22.81 3.71
N SER A 506 3.21 -22.04 4.71
CA SER A 506 3.89 -22.60 5.87
C SER A 506 2.91 -23.27 6.85
N LEU A 507 1.77 -22.65 7.15
CA LEU A 507 0.77 -23.20 8.09
C LEU A 507 0.14 -24.50 7.57
N LEU A 508 -0.09 -24.60 6.27
CA LEU A 508 -0.68 -25.77 5.62
C LEU A 508 0.37 -26.79 5.13
N GLY A 509 1.67 -26.51 5.29
CA GLY A 509 2.73 -27.40 4.82
C GLY A 509 2.75 -27.58 3.29
N LEU A 510 2.37 -26.56 2.54
CA LEU A 510 2.31 -26.61 1.08
C LEU A 510 3.71 -26.65 0.49
N LYS A 511 3.88 -27.42 -0.59
CA LYS A 511 5.13 -27.45 -1.38
C LYS A 511 5.34 -26.18 -2.20
N ARG A 512 4.26 -25.45 -2.50
CA ARG A 512 4.30 -24.19 -3.25
C ARG A 512 4.63 -23.07 -2.28
N HIS A 513 5.74 -22.38 -2.53
CA HIS A 513 6.14 -21.19 -1.79
C HIS A 513 6.09 -19.96 -2.71
N PRO A 514 6.07 -18.73 -2.14
CA PRO A 514 6.07 -17.52 -2.95
C PRO A 514 7.28 -17.46 -3.89
N PRO A 515 7.10 -17.03 -5.16
CA PRO A 515 8.21 -16.85 -6.09
C PRO A 515 9.24 -15.90 -5.50
N LYS A 516 10.54 -16.19 -5.63
CA LYS A 516 11.60 -15.32 -5.06
C LYS A 516 11.47 -13.87 -5.56
N VAL A 517 11.75 -12.92 -4.68
CA VAL A 517 11.83 -11.50 -5.05
C VAL A 517 12.84 -11.32 -6.17
N TYR A 518 12.48 -10.57 -7.21
CA TYR A 518 13.38 -10.29 -8.32
C TYR A 518 14.55 -9.39 -7.86
N LYS A 519 15.78 -9.89 -8.02
CA LYS A 519 17.01 -9.19 -7.59
C LYS A 519 17.68 -8.48 -8.76
N GLY A 520 17.06 -7.40 -9.23
CA GLY A 520 17.60 -6.57 -10.32
C GLY A 520 19.03 -6.08 -10.04
N ALA A 521 19.33 -5.76 -8.78
CA ALA A 521 20.66 -5.33 -8.32
C ALA A 521 21.77 -6.39 -8.45
N THR A 522 21.46 -7.63 -8.86
CA THR A 522 22.47 -8.66 -9.15
C THR A 522 22.70 -8.91 -10.64
N ASP A 523 21.95 -8.22 -11.52
CA ASP A 523 22.13 -8.31 -12.97
C ASP A 523 23.09 -7.21 -13.47
N PRO A 524 24.28 -7.54 -14.02
CA PRO A 524 25.25 -6.54 -14.48
C PRO A 524 24.68 -5.56 -15.51
N ARG A 525 23.70 -5.97 -16.32
CA ARG A 525 23.06 -5.10 -17.32
C ARG A 525 22.16 -4.08 -16.67
N VAL A 526 21.49 -4.46 -15.59
CA VAL A 526 20.68 -3.54 -14.77
C VAL A 526 21.59 -2.56 -14.06
N LEU A 527 22.65 -3.05 -13.42
CA LEU A 527 23.61 -2.19 -12.71
C LEU A 527 24.27 -1.17 -13.65
N PHE A 528 24.66 -1.58 -14.87
CA PHE A 528 25.22 -0.65 -15.85
C PHE A 528 24.22 0.44 -16.27
N LYS A 529 22.94 0.08 -16.46
CA LYS A 529 21.88 1.07 -16.75
C LYS A 529 21.63 2.00 -15.58
N ALA A 530 21.60 1.48 -14.36
CA ALA A 530 21.43 2.27 -13.14
C ALA A 530 22.62 3.24 -12.97
N PHE A 531 23.85 2.77 -13.14
CA PHE A 531 25.06 3.60 -13.11
C PHE A 531 24.96 4.75 -14.12
N LYS A 532 24.67 4.46 -15.39
CA LYS A 532 24.50 5.49 -16.40
C LYS A 532 23.46 6.54 -16.01
N ALA A 533 22.32 6.10 -15.47
CA ALA A 533 21.25 7.00 -15.05
C ALA A 533 21.64 7.84 -13.83
N LEU A 534 22.28 7.25 -12.81
CA LEU A 534 22.74 7.94 -11.61
C LEU A 534 23.76 9.04 -11.91
N HIS A 535 24.63 8.84 -12.89
CA HIS A 535 25.60 9.84 -13.37
C HIS A 535 25.08 10.74 -14.51
N ASP A 536 23.79 10.64 -14.88
CA ASP A 536 23.20 11.36 -16.02
C ASP A 536 23.98 11.16 -17.36
N ILE A 537 24.58 9.99 -17.57
CA ILE A 537 25.39 9.65 -18.76
C ILE A 537 24.48 9.10 -19.88
N GLY A 538 24.37 9.87 -20.97
CA GLY A 538 23.76 9.44 -22.21
C GLY A 538 22.23 9.34 -22.15
N ASN A 539 21.60 10.31 -21.48
CA ASN A 539 20.17 10.64 -21.59
C ASN A 539 19.90 11.48 -22.84
#